data_AF-A0A949CHG2-F1
#
_entry.id   AF-A0A949CHG2-F1
#
_cell.length_a   1.000
_cell.length_b   1.000
_cell.length_c   1.000
_cell.angle_alpha   90.00
_cell.angle_beta   90.00
_cell.angle_gamma   90.00
#
_symmetry.space_group_name_H-M   'P 1'
#
loop_
_entity.id
_entity.type
_entity.pdbx_description
1 polymer ?
#
loop_
_entity_poly.entity_id
_entity_poly.type
_entity_poly.pdbx_seq_one_letter_code
_entity_poly.pdbx_strand_id
1 'polypeptide(L)'
;MTGLTNDANRVYELGDINQLPIKGGSIIYEGAAVGSNSSGYAKPIANGDKFCGFADEKIDNSGGGDGAKTVRIRKKGSILLEISGITLADINKSVYATDDNTFTLSATNAVYIGQISRIDSSGVAVVEFDAAALPPVS
;
A
#
# COMPACT_ATOMS: atom_id res chain seq x y z
N MET A 1 28.35 -18.53 -2.13
CA MET A 1 27.93 -17.12 -2.17
C MET A 1 28.99 -16.37 -2.94
N THR A 2 28.72 -16.04 -4.19
CA THR A 2 29.69 -15.31 -5.04
C THR A 2 29.49 -13.83 -4.79
N GLY A 3 30.47 -13.17 -4.19
CA GLY A 3 30.45 -11.71 -4.02
C GLY A 3 30.64 -11.01 -5.37
N LEU A 4 30.39 -9.70 -5.41
CA LEU A 4 30.82 -8.88 -6.55
C LEU A 4 32.34 -9.09 -6.74
N THR A 5 32.74 -9.54 -7.92
CA THR A 5 34.16 -9.72 -8.29
C THR A 5 34.71 -8.55 -9.09
N ASN A 6 33.85 -7.59 -9.48
CA ASN A 6 34.18 -6.34 -10.14
C ASN A 6 33.19 -5.25 -9.71
N ASP A 7 33.56 -3.98 -9.88
CA ASP A 7 32.67 -2.85 -9.64
C ASP A 7 31.42 -2.96 -10.53
N ALA A 8 30.24 -2.82 -9.93
CA ALA A 8 28.98 -2.77 -10.64
C ALA A 8 28.29 -1.42 -10.35
N ASN A 9 28.12 -0.63 -11.40
CA ASN A 9 27.29 0.57 -11.32
C ASN A 9 25.82 0.16 -11.11
N ARG A 10 25.13 0.81 -10.17
CA ARG A 10 23.71 0.56 -9.89
C ARG A 10 22.90 1.80 -10.27
N VAL A 11 21.80 1.58 -10.98
CA VAL A 11 20.81 2.64 -11.21
C VAL A 11 19.93 2.72 -9.97
N TYR A 12 19.86 3.92 -9.39
CA TYR A 12 19.01 4.20 -8.24
C TYR A 12 17.71 4.84 -8.72
N GLU A 13 16.59 4.38 -8.19
CA GLU A 13 15.31 5.07 -8.33
C GLU A 13 15.15 6.07 -7.18
N LEU A 14 14.87 7.33 -7.53
CA LEU A 14 14.65 8.40 -6.56
C LEU A 14 13.15 8.63 -6.36
N GLY A 15 12.79 8.96 -5.12
CA GLY A 15 11.43 9.34 -4.74
C GLY A 15 10.56 8.18 -4.24
N ASP A 16 9.27 8.50 -4.14
CA ASP A 16 8.27 7.68 -3.43
C ASP A 16 7.31 6.95 -4.39
N ILE A 17 7.57 7.00 -5.70
CA ILE A 17 6.78 6.30 -6.72
C ILE A 17 7.48 4.99 -7.06
N ASN A 18 6.69 3.93 -7.23
CA ASN A 18 7.13 2.64 -7.72
C ASN A 18 6.15 2.12 -8.78
N GLN A 19 6.61 1.22 -9.65
CA GLN A 19 5.79 0.64 -10.70
C GLN A 19 5.81 -0.89 -10.57
N LEU A 20 4.64 -1.48 -10.33
CA LEU A 20 4.51 -2.92 -10.06
C LEU A 20 3.69 -3.63 -11.15
N PRO A 21 4.06 -4.87 -11.53
CA PRO A 21 3.27 -5.68 -12.45
C PRO A 21 1.96 -6.12 -11.79
N ILE A 22 0.85 -5.95 -12.50
CA ILE A 22 -0.50 -6.24 -11.98
C ILE A 22 -0.82 -7.72 -12.20
N LYS A 23 -1.54 -8.33 -11.26
CA LYS A 23 -2.10 -9.67 -11.40
C LYS A 23 -3.10 -9.71 -12.56
N GLY A 24 -3.13 -10.80 -13.31
CA GLY A 24 -4.15 -11.04 -14.33
C GLY A 24 -5.56 -11.01 -13.74
N GLY A 25 -6.52 -10.52 -14.50
CA GLY A 25 -7.93 -10.48 -14.07
C GLY A 25 -8.25 -9.41 -13.02
N SER A 26 -7.30 -8.53 -12.67
CA SER A 26 -7.48 -7.53 -11.60
C SER A 26 -7.67 -6.12 -12.17
N ILE A 27 -8.48 -5.32 -11.48
CA ILE A 27 -8.64 -3.88 -11.75
C ILE A 27 -8.20 -3.15 -10.49
N ILE A 28 -7.33 -2.15 -10.63
CA ILE A 28 -6.90 -1.29 -9.53
C ILE A 28 -7.40 0.11 -9.86
N TYR A 29 -8.16 0.70 -8.94
CA TYR A 29 -8.65 2.08 -9.07
C TYR A 29 -7.63 3.07 -8.51
N GLU A 30 -7.68 4.30 -8.99
CA GLU A 30 -6.91 5.40 -8.40
C GLU A 30 -7.29 5.58 -6.92
N GLY A 31 -6.29 5.79 -6.06
CA GLY A 31 -6.47 5.91 -4.61
C GLY A 31 -6.67 4.60 -3.87
N ALA A 32 -6.79 3.47 -4.57
CA ALA A 32 -6.95 2.15 -3.93
C ALA A 32 -5.70 1.74 -3.16
N ALA A 33 -5.89 1.09 -2.00
CA ALA A 33 -4.80 0.41 -1.31
C ALA A 33 -4.37 -0.84 -2.10
N VAL A 34 -3.09 -0.90 -2.47
CA VAL A 34 -2.52 -1.96 -3.29
C VAL A 34 -1.77 -2.97 -2.43
N GLY A 35 -2.13 -4.24 -2.57
CA GLY A 35 -1.42 -5.38 -2.01
C GLY A 35 -0.61 -6.13 -3.06
N SER A 36 0.50 -6.75 -2.67
CA SER A 36 1.17 -7.76 -3.48
C SER A 36 0.85 -9.16 -2.98
N ASN A 37 0.51 -10.06 -3.91
CA ASN A 37 0.36 -11.48 -3.60
C ASN A 37 1.73 -12.15 -3.34
N SER A 38 1.71 -13.44 -2.98
CA SER A 38 2.93 -14.23 -2.73
C SER A 38 3.86 -14.37 -3.95
N SER A 39 3.34 -14.13 -5.16
CA SER A 39 4.11 -14.14 -6.41
C SER A 39 4.67 -12.76 -6.79
N GLY A 40 4.38 -11.71 -6.00
CA GLY A 40 4.87 -10.35 -6.23
C GLY A 40 4.03 -9.52 -7.20
N TYR A 41 2.85 -9.98 -7.62
CA TYR A 41 1.94 -9.21 -8.48
C TYR A 41 1.02 -8.31 -7.66
N ALA A 42 0.89 -7.06 -8.10
CA ALA A 42 0.00 -6.05 -7.53
C ALA A 42 -1.47 -6.39 -7.79
N LYS A 43 -2.30 -6.22 -6.76
CA LYS A 43 -3.75 -6.44 -6.78
C LYS A 43 -4.41 -5.50 -5.76
N PRO A 44 -5.74 -5.31 -5.82
CA PRO A 44 -6.48 -4.73 -4.69
C PRO A 44 -6.12 -5.46 -3.40
N ILE A 45 -5.82 -4.73 -2.33
CA ILE A 45 -5.33 -5.34 -1.09
C ILE A 45 -6.36 -6.32 -0.52
N ALA A 46 -5.88 -7.46 -0.04
CA ALA A 46 -6.68 -8.40 0.72
C ALA A 46 -5.88 -8.93 1.92
N ASN A 47 -6.59 -9.55 2.86
CA ASN A 47 -5.96 -10.18 4.02
C ASN A 47 -4.84 -11.15 3.61
N GLY A 48 -3.69 -11.03 4.28
CA GLY A 48 -2.48 -11.82 4.01
C GLY A 48 -1.59 -11.27 2.89
N ASP A 49 -2.00 -10.23 2.18
CA ASP A 49 -1.13 -9.53 1.23
C ASP A 49 -0.14 -8.60 1.97
N LYS A 50 0.92 -8.20 1.26
CA LYS A 50 1.81 -7.12 1.73
C LYS A 50 1.37 -5.80 1.12
N PHE A 51 1.18 -4.80 1.98
CA PHE A 51 0.88 -3.45 1.51
C PHE A 51 2.05 -2.90 0.68
N CYS A 52 1.74 -2.39 -0.51
CA CYS A 52 2.74 -1.85 -1.43
C CYS A 52 2.63 -0.32 -1.57
N GLY A 53 1.49 0.26 -1.23
CA GLY A 53 1.22 1.68 -1.43
C GLY A 53 -0.20 1.95 -1.94
N PHE A 54 -0.45 3.20 -2.31
CA PHE A 54 -1.69 3.64 -2.94
C PHE A 54 -1.49 3.84 -4.44
N ALA A 55 -2.48 3.48 -5.26
CA ALA A 55 -2.40 3.66 -6.70
C ALA A 55 -2.56 5.13 -7.10
N ASP A 56 -1.65 5.65 -7.94
CA ASP A 56 -1.75 7.00 -8.50
C ASP A 56 -2.67 7.06 -9.72
N GLU A 57 -3.06 5.91 -10.30
CA GLU A 57 -3.91 5.84 -11.49
C GLU A 57 -4.76 4.57 -11.52
N LYS A 58 -5.90 4.63 -12.23
CA LYS A 58 -6.70 3.44 -12.53
C LYS A 58 -6.04 2.61 -13.63
N ILE A 59 -5.83 1.33 -13.38
CA ILE A 59 -5.43 0.35 -14.40
C ILE A 59 -6.37 -0.85 -14.41
N ASP A 60 -6.88 -1.18 -15.59
CA ASP A 60 -7.70 -2.35 -15.84
C ASP A 60 -6.87 -3.46 -16.51
N ASN A 61 -6.56 -4.53 -15.77
CA ASN A 61 -5.93 -5.76 -16.29
C ASN A 61 -6.91 -6.96 -16.29
N SER A 62 -8.22 -6.70 -16.33
CA SER A 62 -9.27 -7.74 -16.25
C SER A 62 -9.18 -8.78 -17.37
N GLY A 63 -8.79 -8.36 -18.58
CA GLY A 63 -8.59 -9.26 -19.74
C GLY A 63 -7.16 -9.73 -19.95
N GLY A 64 -6.22 -9.35 -19.08
CA GLY A 64 -4.79 -9.64 -19.25
C GLY A 64 -4.28 -10.77 -18.35
N GLY A 65 -3.14 -11.34 -18.73
CA GLY A 65 -2.38 -12.24 -17.87
C GLY A 65 -1.61 -11.50 -16.76
N ASP A 66 -0.97 -12.26 -15.88
CA ASP A 66 -0.08 -11.69 -14.86
C ASP A 66 1.05 -10.89 -15.50
N GLY A 67 1.24 -9.64 -15.05
CA GLY A 67 2.28 -8.73 -15.53
C GLY A 67 2.03 -8.12 -16.92
N ALA A 68 0.87 -8.33 -17.54
CA ALA A 68 0.54 -7.73 -18.83
C ALA A 68 0.45 -6.19 -18.77
N LYS A 69 0.11 -5.65 -17.59
CA LYS A 69 0.10 -4.22 -17.29
C LYS A 69 0.83 -3.94 -15.98
N THR A 70 1.23 -2.70 -15.82
CA THR A 70 1.88 -2.19 -14.61
C THR A 70 1.07 -1.04 -14.02
N VAL A 71 1.09 -0.91 -12.70
CA VAL A 71 0.43 0.19 -11.96
C VAL A 71 1.49 1.06 -11.30
N ARG A 72 1.33 2.38 -11.42
CA ARG A 72 2.10 3.35 -10.64
C ARG A 72 1.48 3.49 -9.25
N ILE A 73 2.30 3.30 -8.24
CA ILE A 73 1.92 3.38 -6.84
C ILE A 73 2.83 4.35 -6.09
N ARG A 74 2.28 4.99 -5.07
CA ARG A 74 3.05 5.74 -4.09
C ARG A 74 3.35 4.83 -2.91
N LYS A 75 4.62 4.56 -2.65
CA LYS A 75 5.08 3.66 -1.57
C LYS A 75 5.17 4.35 -0.21
N LYS A 76 5.29 5.68 -0.18
CA LYS A 76 5.40 6.48 1.05
C LYS A 76 4.72 7.83 0.92
N GLY A 77 4.13 8.32 2.00
CA GLY A 77 3.57 9.66 2.08
C GLY A 77 2.50 9.81 3.14
N SER A 78 1.67 10.84 2.98
CA SER A 78 0.49 11.07 3.81
C SER A 78 -0.75 11.08 2.92
N ILE A 79 -1.79 10.37 3.31
CA ILE A 79 -3.06 10.29 2.58
C ILE A 79 -4.22 10.55 3.53
N LEU A 80 -5.30 11.16 3.02
CA LEU A 80 -6.51 11.41 3.78
C LEU A 80 -7.48 10.24 3.55
N LEU A 81 -7.82 9.52 4.62
CA LEU A 81 -8.66 8.31 4.58
C LEU A 81 -9.88 8.46 5.49
N GLU A 82 -10.98 7.84 5.05
CA GLU A 82 -12.18 7.68 5.86
C GLU A 82 -12.00 6.49 6.80
N ILE A 83 -12.04 6.75 8.11
CA ILE A 83 -11.92 5.74 9.16
C ILE A 83 -13.01 6.00 10.19
N SER A 84 -13.96 5.07 10.31
CA SER A 84 -15.10 5.22 11.22
C SER A 84 -14.68 5.16 12.69
N GLY A 85 -15.28 6.01 13.52
CA GLY A 85 -15.14 5.94 14.99
C GLY A 85 -13.82 6.48 15.56
N ILE A 86 -13.05 7.23 14.77
CA ILE A 86 -11.79 7.85 15.24
C ILE A 86 -12.03 9.11 16.08
N THR A 87 -11.15 9.32 17.06
CA THR A 87 -11.13 10.44 18.00
C THR A 87 -9.71 10.97 18.17
N LEU A 88 -9.53 12.16 18.75
CA LEU A 88 -8.20 12.75 19.00
C LEU A 88 -7.25 11.85 19.81
N ALA A 89 -7.78 10.89 20.58
CA ALA A 89 -6.98 9.90 21.31
C ALA A 89 -6.38 8.80 20.42
N ASP A 90 -6.80 8.72 19.15
CA ASP A 90 -6.36 7.74 18.17
C ASP A 90 -5.18 8.22 17.31
N ILE A 91 -4.70 9.45 17.53
CA ILE A 91 -3.47 9.93 16.90
C ILE A 91 -2.30 9.02 17.30
N ASN A 92 -1.45 8.68 16.32
CA ASN A 92 -0.37 7.68 16.38
C ASN A 92 -0.82 6.21 16.47
N LYS A 93 -2.11 5.89 16.41
CA LYS A 93 -2.56 4.50 16.30
C LYS A 93 -2.32 3.95 14.90
N SER A 94 -2.03 2.64 14.84
CA SER A 94 -1.91 1.89 13.60
C SER A 94 -3.24 1.81 12.87
N VAL A 95 -3.19 1.99 11.55
CA VAL A 95 -4.31 1.81 10.63
C VAL A 95 -4.06 0.56 9.80
N TYR A 96 -5.13 -0.18 9.57
CA TYR A 96 -5.15 -1.40 8.80
C TYR A 96 -6.22 -1.30 7.70
N ALA A 97 -6.03 -2.04 6.61
CA ALA A 97 -6.98 -2.15 5.50
C ALA A 97 -7.54 -3.57 5.42
N THR A 98 -8.86 -3.70 5.37
CA THR A 98 -9.53 -5.00 5.15
C THR A 98 -9.74 -5.27 3.66
N ASP A 99 -9.93 -4.21 2.88
CA ASP A 99 -10.01 -4.20 1.42
C ASP A 99 -9.38 -2.90 0.89
N ASP A 100 -9.52 -2.65 -0.41
CA ASP A 100 -8.88 -1.54 -1.11
C ASP A 100 -9.43 -0.14 -0.79
N ASN A 101 -10.56 -0.03 -0.08
CA ASN A 101 -11.16 1.23 0.34
C ASN A 101 -11.74 1.22 1.77
N THR A 102 -11.55 0.16 2.55
CA THR A 102 -12.05 0.02 3.92
C THR A 102 -10.91 -0.04 4.91
N PHE A 103 -10.88 0.97 5.79
CA PHE A 103 -9.81 1.19 6.77
C PHE A 103 -10.33 1.07 8.19
N THR A 104 -9.51 0.48 9.07
CA THR A 104 -9.87 0.16 10.45
C THR A 104 -8.68 0.29 11.39
N LEU A 105 -8.93 0.48 12.67
CA LEU A 105 -7.91 0.42 13.73
C LEU A 105 -7.69 -1.01 14.23
N SER A 106 -8.51 -1.97 13.78
CA SER A 106 -8.40 -3.38 14.16
C SER A 106 -7.46 -4.14 13.20
N ALA A 107 -6.52 -4.89 13.76
CA ALA A 107 -5.64 -5.76 13.00
C ALA A 107 -6.33 -7.07 12.53
N THR A 108 -7.57 -7.33 12.94
CA THR A 108 -8.27 -8.59 12.64
C THR A 108 -8.59 -8.70 11.15
N ASN A 109 -8.00 -9.71 10.48
CA ASN A 109 -8.16 -9.95 9.05
C ASN A 109 -7.84 -8.72 8.17
N ALA A 110 -6.91 -7.89 8.62
CA ALA A 110 -6.56 -6.63 7.99
C ALA A 110 -5.04 -6.51 7.83
N VAL A 111 -4.61 -5.76 6.81
CA VAL A 111 -3.20 -5.53 6.50
C VAL A 111 -2.79 -4.16 7.04
N TYR A 112 -1.65 -4.09 7.72
CA TYR A 112 -1.12 -2.81 8.20
C TYR A 112 -0.76 -1.90 7.02
N ILE A 113 -1.20 -0.64 7.07
CA ILE A 113 -0.92 0.36 6.02
C ILE A 113 -0.14 1.57 6.52
N GLY A 114 -0.26 1.92 7.80
CA GLY A 114 0.34 3.15 8.32
C GLY A 114 -0.17 3.56 9.69
N GLN A 115 0.00 4.82 10.05
CA GLN A 115 -0.40 5.40 11.34
C GLN A 115 -1.12 6.74 11.16
N ILE A 116 -2.03 7.06 12.08
CA ILE A 116 -2.72 8.35 12.08
C ILE A 116 -1.75 9.46 12.51
N SER A 117 -1.49 10.41 11.61
CA SER A 117 -0.69 11.60 11.91
C SER A 117 -1.55 12.78 12.41
N ARG A 118 -2.75 12.94 11.85
CA ARG A 118 -3.67 14.04 12.17
C ARG A 118 -5.10 13.63 11.87
N ILE A 119 -6.05 14.18 12.61
CA ILE A 119 -7.48 14.08 12.30
C ILE A 119 -7.90 15.35 11.55
N ASP A 120 -8.51 15.17 10.39
CA ASP A 120 -8.97 16.27 9.55
C ASP A 120 -10.41 16.67 9.94
N SER A 121 -11.29 15.68 10.07
CA SER A 121 -12.66 15.85 10.53
C SER A 121 -13.20 14.56 11.16
N SER A 122 -14.44 14.58 11.65
CA SER A 122 -15.07 13.39 12.24
C SER A 122 -15.14 12.26 11.21
N GLY A 123 -14.42 11.16 11.47
CA GLY A 123 -14.36 10.01 10.57
C GLY A 123 -13.33 10.13 9.45
N VAL A 124 -12.49 11.16 9.44
CA VAL A 124 -11.46 11.38 8.41
C VAL A 124 -10.11 11.71 9.04
N ALA A 125 -9.09 10.93 8.70
CA ALA A 125 -7.73 11.10 9.22
C ALA A 125 -6.68 11.15 8.11
N VAL A 126 -5.62 11.93 8.36
CA VAL A 126 -4.38 11.87 7.62
C VAL A 126 -3.55 10.70 8.15
N VAL A 127 -3.33 9.71 7.30
CA VAL A 127 -2.53 8.52 7.58
C VAL A 127 -1.18 8.67 6.91
N GLU A 128 -0.12 8.62 7.71
CA GLU A 128 1.23 8.45 7.22
C GLU A 128 1.47 6.98 6.93
N PHE A 129 1.87 6.69 5.70
CA PHE A 129 2.12 5.33 5.23
C PHE A 129 3.53 5.22 4.67
N ASP A 130 4.13 4.05 4.89
CA ASP A 130 5.40 3.66 4.32
C ASP A 130 5.36 2.13 4.09
N ALA A 131 5.28 1.73 2.83
CA ALA A 131 5.18 0.32 2.45
C ALA A 131 6.43 -0.50 2.81
N ALA A 132 7.57 0.16 3.06
CA ALA A 132 8.78 -0.50 3.53
C ALA A 132 8.85 -0.57 5.07
N ALA A 133 8.00 0.19 5.78
CA ALA A 133 7.97 0.15 7.24
C ALA A 133 7.32 -1.15 7.72
N LEU A 134 8.01 -1.84 8.61
CA LEU A 134 7.43 -2.96 9.34
C LEU A 134 6.32 -2.43 10.26
N PRO A 135 5.23 -3.20 10.46
CA PRO A 135 4.25 -2.86 11.47
C PRO A 135 4.96 -2.69 12.82
N PRO A 136 4.56 -1.71 13.65
CA PRO A 136 5.16 -1.53 14.97
C PRO A 136 5.01 -2.83 15.76
N VAL A 137 6.14 -3.34 16.28
CA VAL A 137 6.15 -4.51 17.15
C VAL A 137 5.39 -4.15 18.44
N SER A 138 4.34 -4.91 18.71
CA SER A 138 3.53 -4.82 19.94
C SER A 138 4.33 -5.19 21.18
#